data_AF-A0A7J6PXC8-F1
#
_entry.id   AF-A0A7J6PXC8-F1
#
_cell.length_a   1.000
_cell.length_b   1.000
_cell.length_c   1.000
_cell.angle_alpha   90.00
_cell.angle_beta   90.00
_cell.angle_gamma   90.00
#
_symmetry.space_group_name_H-M   'P 1'
#
loop_
_entity.id
_entity.type
_entity.pdbx_description
1 polymer ?
#
loop_
_entity_poly.entity_id
_entity_poly.type
_entity_poly.pdbx_seq_one_letter_code
_entity_poly.pdbx_strand_id
1 'polypeptide(L)'
;STGKSKAAMHRLPEIYLFHGDADVTVPIESSVQFKKALQYCGVQHVTFKVLPGCGHSDPIVECPIRGGKDPLIEQVTSAGVFAAVTSRFIPSVGADRLR
;
A
#
# COMPACT_ATOMS: atom_id res chain seq x y z
N SER A 1 -19.55 -12.77 -12.16
CA SER A 1 -18.37 -13.10 -11.33
C SER A 1 -18.70 -14.33 -10.49
N THR A 2 -17.97 -15.43 -10.66
CA THR A 2 -18.22 -16.72 -10.01
C THR A 2 -17.84 -16.66 -8.53
N GLY A 3 -18.65 -17.23 -7.62
CA GLY A 3 -18.49 -17.06 -6.16
C GLY A 3 -17.10 -17.37 -5.57
N LYS A 4 -16.25 -18.13 -6.28
CA LYS A 4 -14.86 -18.43 -5.89
C LYS A 4 -13.93 -17.21 -5.94
N SER A 5 -14.09 -16.31 -6.93
CA SER A 5 -13.24 -15.12 -7.04
C SER A 5 -13.50 -14.15 -5.88
N LYS A 6 -14.78 -13.98 -5.50
CA LYS A 6 -15.19 -13.15 -4.35
C LYS A 6 -14.66 -13.69 -3.03
N ALA A 7 -14.66 -15.02 -2.84
CA ALA A 7 -14.09 -15.65 -1.64
C ALA A 7 -12.57 -15.42 -1.51
N ALA A 8 -11.85 -15.36 -2.63
CA ALA A 8 -10.42 -15.06 -2.62
C ALA A 8 -10.10 -13.61 -2.22
N MET A 9 -11.00 -12.65 -2.49
CA MET A 9 -10.79 -11.23 -2.20
C MET A 9 -10.62 -10.94 -0.71
N HIS A 10 -11.29 -11.71 0.16
CA HIS A 10 -11.13 -11.61 1.62
C HIS A 10 -9.73 -11.99 2.12
N ARG A 11 -8.92 -12.66 1.30
CA ARG A 11 -7.55 -13.06 1.64
C ARG A 11 -6.51 -12.01 1.25
N LEU A 12 -6.90 -10.99 0.48
CA LEU A 12 -5.97 -9.94 0.10
C LEU A 12 -5.49 -9.20 1.35
N PRO A 13 -4.18 -8.89 1.44
CA PRO A 13 -3.64 -8.12 2.55
C PRO A 13 -4.15 -6.68 2.52
N GLU A 14 -3.83 -5.89 3.55
CA GLU A 14 -3.96 -4.44 3.48
C GLU A 14 -3.18 -3.90 2.27
N ILE A 15 -3.82 -3.07 1.45
CA ILE A 15 -3.24 -2.57 0.20
C ILE A 15 -3.00 -1.08 0.32
N TYR A 16 -1.75 -0.67 0.11
CA TYR A 16 -1.36 0.73 -0.01
C TYR A 16 -0.90 1.00 -1.44
N LEU A 17 -1.50 2.02 -2.05
CA LEU A 17 -1.18 2.48 -3.39
C LEU A 17 -0.59 3.89 -3.28
N PHE A 18 0.60 4.09 -3.84
CA PHE A 18 1.27 5.38 -3.93
C PHE A 18 1.43 5.75 -5.40
N HIS A 19 1.14 6.99 -5.76
CA HIS A 19 1.30 7.46 -7.14
C HIS A 19 1.65 8.94 -7.18
N GLY A 20 2.60 9.32 -8.03
CA GLY A 20 2.98 10.71 -8.23
C GLY A 20 1.98 11.45 -9.11
N ASP A 21 1.58 12.68 -8.76
CA ASP A 21 0.66 13.46 -9.60
C ASP A 21 1.33 14.13 -10.81
N ALA A 22 2.66 14.12 -10.87
CA ALA A 22 3.46 14.58 -12.00
C ALA A 22 3.95 13.42 -12.89
N ASP A 23 3.44 12.20 -12.70
CA ASP A 23 3.76 11.06 -13.56
C ASP A 23 3.17 11.24 -14.97
N VAL A 24 4.06 11.51 -15.93
CA VAL A 24 3.71 11.64 -17.37
C VAL A 24 3.88 10.33 -18.15
N THR A 25 4.42 9.29 -17.52
CA THR A 25 4.69 7.98 -18.13
C THR A 25 3.54 7.02 -17.87
N VAL A 26 3.05 6.97 -16.64
CA VAL A 26 1.87 6.20 -16.23
C VAL A 26 0.82 7.15 -15.67
N PRO A 27 -0.37 7.26 -16.27
CA PRO A 27 -1.41 8.13 -15.76
C PRO A 27 -1.88 7.71 -14.36
N ILE A 28 -2.02 8.67 -13.45
CA ILE A 28 -2.56 8.45 -12.09
C ILE A 28 -3.93 7.78 -12.07
N GLU A 29 -4.72 7.95 -13.13
CA GLU A 29 -6.01 7.30 -13.30
C GLU A 29 -5.90 5.77 -13.25
N SER A 30 -4.77 5.19 -13.64
CA SER A 30 -4.51 3.74 -13.49
C SER A 30 -4.66 3.28 -12.03
N SER A 31 -4.09 4.02 -11.08
CA SER A 31 -4.16 3.71 -9.65
C SER A 31 -5.54 4.00 -9.07
N VAL A 32 -6.19 5.07 -9.55
CA VAL A 32 -7.59 5.38 -9.19
C VAL A 32 -8.52 4.26 -9.62
N GLN A 33 -8.39 3.77 -10.84
CA GLN A 33 -9.22 2.67 -11.37
C GLN A 33 -8.91 1.34 -10.68
N PHE A 34 -7.64 1.08 -10.37
CA PHE A 34 -7.28 -0.11 -9.61
C PHE A 34 -7.90 -0.12 -8.19
N LYS A 35 -7.85 1.02 -7.49
CA LYS A 35 -8.56 1.18 -6.20
C LYS A 35 -10.05 0.90 -6.34
N LYS A 36 -10.71 1.51 -7.34
CA LYS A 36 -12.15 1.32 -7.60
C LYS A 36 -12.47 -0.16 -7.88
N ALA A 37 -11.64 -0.85 -8.66
CA ALA A 37 -11.81 -2.26 -8.97
C ALA A 37 -11.67 -3.14 -7.72
N LEU A 38 -10.68 -2.88 -6.86
CA LEU A 38 -10.52 -3.58 -5.57
C LEU A 38 -11.75 -3.39 -4.67
N GLN A 39 -12.23 -2.14 -4.54
CA GLN A 39 -13.40 -1.82 -3.74
C GLN A 39 -14.67 -2.48 -4.30
N TYR A 40 -14.85 -2.47 -5.62
CA TYR A 40 -15.96 -3.15 -6.29
C TYR A 40 -15.96 -4.66 -6.02
N CYS A 41 -14.78 -5.26 -5.92
CA CYS A 41 -14.59 -6.68 -5.57
C CYS A 41 -14.77 -6.98 -4.07
N GLY A 42 -15.04 -5.98 -3.23
CA GLY A 42 -15.27 -6.14 -1.79
C GLY A 42 -14.03 -6.03 -0.92
N VAL A 43 -12.89 -5.58 -1.47
CA VAL A 43 -11.68 -5.28 -0.69
C VAL A 43 -11.85 -3.90 -0.07
N GLN A 44 -12.05 -3.84 1.25
CA GLN A 44 -12.34 -2.58 1.94
C GLN A 44 -11.08 -1.85 2.43
N HIS A 45 -9.98 -2.59 2.64
CA HIS A 45 -8.71 -2.08 3.19
C HIS A 45 -7.73 -1.61 2.10
N VAL A 46 -8.16 -0.63 1.31
CA VAL A 46 -7.31 -0.04 0.25
C VAL A 46 -7.07 1.45 0.52
N THR A 47 -5.82 1.79 0.82
CA THR A 47 -5.36 3.16 1.00
C THR A 47 -4.69 3.65 -0.26
N PHE A 48 -5.11 4.80 -0.79
CA PHE A 48 -4.45 5.46 -1.93
C PHE A 48 -3.89 6.81 -1.48
N LYS A 49 -2.62 7.05 -1.77
CA LYS A 49 -1.87 8.25 -1.42
C LYS A 49 -1.25 8.84 -2.68
N VAL A 50 -1.48 10.14 -2.88
CA VAL A 50 -0.87 10.89 -3.97
C VAL A 50 0.41 11.53 -3.44
N LEU A 51 1.50 11.42 -4.20
CA LEU A 51 2.80 12.03 -3.90
C LEU A 51 2.94 13.31 -4.74
N PRO A 52 2.76 14.50 -4.14
CA PRO A 52 2.75 15.75 -4.89
C PRO A 52 4.09 16.04 -5.56
N GLY A 53 4.05 16.46 -6.82
CA GLY A 53 5.22 16.83 -7.62
C GLY A 53 6.13 15.65 -8.04
N CYS A 54 5.76 14.41 -7.71
CA CYS A 54 6.56 13.24 -8.05
C CYS A 54 6.17 12.68 -9.43
N GLY A 55 7.17 12.37 -10.25
CA GLY A 55 7.06 11.60 -11.48
C GLY A 55 7.04 10.08 -11.25
N HIS A 56 7.20 9.32 -12.34
CA HIS A 56 7.06 7.86 -12.33
C HIS A 56 8.02 7.14 -11.39
N SER A 57 9.31 7.42 -11.57
CA SER A 57 10.39 6.78 -10.83
C SER A 57 10.80 7.60 -9.61
N ASP A 58 10.43 8.88 -9.52
CA ASP A 58 10.92 9.80 -8.50
C ASP A 58 10.90 9.20 -7.08
N PRO A 59 9.80 8.57 -6.62
CA PRO A 59 9.72 8.04 -5.26
C PRO A 59 10.56 6.78 -5.00
N ILE A 60 11.06 6.11 -6.05
CA ILE A 60 11.76 4.82 -5.93
C ILE A 60 13.24 4.88 -6.33
N VAL A 61 13.64 5.83 -7.19
CA VAL A 61 15.02 5.92 -7.69
C VAL A 61 15.59 7.31 -7.44
N GLU A 62 14.97 8.37 -7.97
CA GLU A 62 15.54 9.70 -8.06
C GLU A 62 15.62 10.38 -6.69
N CYS A 63 14.57 10.30 -5.88
CA CYS A 63 14.58 10.82 -4.51
C CYS A 63 15.62 10.08 -3.64
N PRO A 64 15.66 8.72 -3.60
CA PRO A 64 16.71 8.00 -2.87
C PRO A 64 18.14 8.39 -3.26
N ILE A 65 18.46 8.46 -4.57
CA ILE A 65 19.83 8.71 -5.03
C ILE A 65 20.28 10.16 -4.87
N ARG A 66 19.34 11.12 -4.92
CA ARG A 66 19.63 12.54 -4.68
C ARG A 66 19.87 12.83 -3.20
N GLY A 67 19.46 11.92 -2.32
CA GLY A 67 19.50 12.09 -0.87
C GLY A 67 18.44 13.08 -0.37
N GLY A 68 18.27 13.13 0.95
CA GLY A 68 17.26 13.97 1.61
C GLY A 68 16.02 13.18 2.04
N LYS A 69 14.90 13.88 2.21
CA LYS A 69 13.63 13.27 2.61
C LYS A 69 12.99 12.56 1.43
N ASP A 70 12.71 11.28 1.61
CA ASP A 70 12.04 10.45 0.61
C ASP A 70 10.52 10.42 0.91
N PRO A 71 9.69 10.98 0.02
CA PRO A 71 8.25 11.07 0.25
C PRO A 71 7.58 9.69 0.29
N LEU A 72 8.09 8.69 -0.42
CA LEU A 72 7.55 7.32 -0.35
C LEU A 72 7.88 6.69 1.01
N ILE A 73 9.12 6.80 1.49
CA ILE A 73 9.51 6.24 2.79
C ILE A 73 8.76 6.92 3.94
N GLU A 74 8.59 8.24 3.89
CA GLU A 74 7.80 8.96 4.89
C GLU A 74 6.36 8.44 4.94
N GLN A 75 5.74 8.22 3.77
CA GLN A 75 4.38 7.69 3.70
C GLN A 75 4.30 6.23 4.15
N VAL A 76 5.24 5.36 3.75
CA VAL A 76 5.25 3.94 4.15
C VAL A 76 5.42 3.81 5.67
N THR A 77 6.27 4.64 6.26
CA THR A 77 6.49 4.68 7.72
C THR A 77 5.25 5.22 8.44
N SER A 78 4.67 6.33 7.95
CA SER A 78 3.48 6.93 8.55
C SER A 78 2.22 6.08 8.40
N ALA A 79 2.09 5.33 7.31
CA ALA A 79 0.91 4.54 7.01
C ALA A 79 0.84 3.23 7.81
N GLY A 80 1.82 2.96 8.67
CA GLY A 80 1.86 1.74 9.49
C GLY A 80 2.13 0.47 8.67
N VAL A 81 2.56 0.61 7.41
CA VAL A 81 2.85 -0.51 6.50
C VAL A 81 3.82 -1.50 7.16
N PHE A 82 4.86 -0.98 7.82
CA PHE A 82 5.82 -1.79 8.55
C PHE A 82 5.19 -2.56 9.72
N ALA A 83 4.28 -1.94 10.49
CA ALA A 83 3.59 -2.61 11.59
C ALA A 83 2.64 -3.72 11.10
N ALA A 84 1.95 -3.48 9.98
CA ALA A 84 1.09 -4.47 9.34
C ALA A 84 1.88 -5.69 8.82
N VAL A 85 3.09 -5.47 8.30
CA VAL A 85 4.00 -6.55 7.86
C VAL A 85 4.51 -7.38 9.06
N THR A 86 4.92 -6.74 10.16
CA THR A 86 5.50 -7.45 11.31
C THR A 86 4.49 -8.25 12.13
N SER A 87 3.24 -7.77 12.24
CA SER A 87 2.17 -8.45 12.99
C SER A 87 1.79 -9.82 12.42
N ARG A 88 2.17 -10.14 11.18
CA ARG A 88 1.89 -11.43 10.54
C ARG A 88 3.04 -12.45 10.64
N PHE A 89 4.22 -12.04 11.10
CA PHE A 89 5.42 -12.90 11.14
C PHE A 89 5.85 -13.33 12.55
N ILE A 90 5.38 -12.66 13.62
CA ILE A 90 5.65 -13.07 15.00
C ILE A 90 4.34 -13.55 15.62
N PRO A 91 4.16 -14.86 15.86
CA PRO A 91 3.05 -15.32 16.69
C PRO A 91 3.19 -14.67 18.07
N SER A 92 2.10 -14.08 18.55
CA SER A 92 1.96 -13.67 19.95
C SER A 92 2.38 -14.85 20.84
N VAL A 93 3.52 -14.76 21.50
CA VAL A 93 3.87 -15.68 22.58
C VAL A 93 2.93 -15.31 23.73
N GLY A 94 1.88 -16.11 23.89
CA GLY A 94 0.85 -15.90 24.90
C GLY A 94 1.47 -15.74 26.29
N ALA A 95 1.24 -14.58 26.89
CA ALA A 95 1.57 -14.28 28.28
C ALA A 95 0.58 -14.97 29.24
N ASP A 96 0.43 -16.28 29.13
CA ASP A 96 -0.53 -17.06 29.91
C ASP A 96 0.13 -18.36 30.41
N ARG A 97 1.18 -18.20 31.22
CA ARG A 97 1.70 -19.30 32.05
C ARG A 97 2.48 -18.80 33.26
N LEU A 98 1.82 -18.05 34.14
CA LEU A 98 2.18 -17.97 35.55
C LEU A 98 0.89 -17.87 36.37
N ARG A 99 0.31 -19.04 36.65
CA ARG A 99 -0.54 -19.30 37.81
C ARG A 99 0.04 -20.49 38.54
#